data_AF-A0A953EZ62-F1
#
_entry.id   AF-A0A953EZ62-F1
#
_cell.length_a   1.000
_cell.length_b   1.000
_cell.length_c   1.000
_cell.angle_alpha   90.00
_cell.angle_beta   90.00
_cell.angle_gamma   90.00
#
_symmetry.space_group_name_H-M   'P 1'
#
loop_
_entity.id
_entity.type
_entity.pdbx_description
1 polymer ?
#
loop_
_entity_poly.entity_id
_entity_poly.type
_entity_poly.pdbx_seq_one_letter_code
_entity_poly.pdbx_strand_id
1 'polypeptide(L)'
;MREATNAVLVATLADDVVLRQSLMSELEEVLEALRSRHGEHPVLLETVADFQDSPTIQVELYRAALKLAEQNQLPTRSIRISLARVLLEDFDEASAAAAELMACEREMRTDADASELAEWSKLLGQCDGR
;
A
#
# COMPACT_ATOMS: atom_id res chain seq x y z
N MET A 1 7.58 0.41 14.27
CA MET A 1 6.84 0.54 13.00
C MET A 1 5.37 0.18 13.19
N ARG A 2 4.98 -1.09 13.39
CA ARG A 2 3.56 -1.48 13.58
C ARG A 2 2.75 -0.61 14.58
N GLU A 3 3.33 -0.28 15.73
CA GLU A 3 2.65 0.54 16.74
C GLU A 3 2.43 1.99 16.28
N ALA A 4 3.43 2.60 15.62
CA ALA A 4 3.33 3.94 15.04
C ALA A 4 2.31 3.99 13.88
N THR A 5 2.36 3.00 12.97
CA THR A 5 1.38 2.84 11.87
C THR A 5 -0.06 2.74 12.40
N ASN A 6 -0.28 1.93 13.44
CA ASN A 6 -1.60 1.78 14.05
C ASN A 6 -2.10 3.08 14.69
N ALA A 7 -1.22 3.85 15.33
CA ALA A 7 -1.60 5.12 15.95
C ALA A 7 -2.08 6.13 14.90
N VAL A 8 -1.37 6.25 13.77
CA VAL A 8 -1.78 7.12 12.65
C VAL A 8 -3.14 6.68 12.09
N LEU A 9 -3.34 5.37 11.87
CA LEU A 9 -4.61 4.84 11.38
C LEU A 9 -5.79 5.17 12.31
N VAL A 10 -5.61 5.01 13.62
CA VAL A 10 -6.64 5.33 14.62
C VAL A 10 -6.97 6.83 14.60
N ALA A 11 -5.98 7.70 14.48
CA ALA A 11 -6.22 9.14 14.41
C ALA A 11 -6.95 9.55 13.12
N THR A 12 -6.60 8.94 11.98
CA THR A 12 -7.31 9.13 10.71
C THR A 12 -8.78 8.71 10.81
N LEU A 13 -9.06 7.54 11.40
CA LEU A 13 -10.43 7.06 11.60
C LEU A 13 -11.24 7.91 12.59
N ALA A 14 -10.57 8.65 13.47
CA ALA A 14 -11.19 9.56 14.43
C ALA A 14 -11.36 11.00 13.90
N ASP A 15 -10.97 11.27 12.64
CA ASP A 15 -10.92 12.61 12.03
C ASP A 15 -10.11 13.64 12.86
N ASP A 16 -9.18 13.17 13.70
CA ASP A 16 -8.33 14.04 14.52
C ASP A 16 -7.10 14.48 13.71
N VAL A 17 -7.28 15.53 12.90
CA VAL A 17 -6.25 16.03 11.99
C VAL A 17 -4.96 16.44 12.72
N VAL A 18 -5.08 17.01 13.92
CA VAL A 18 -3.92 17.48 14.69
C VAL A 18 -3.14 16.29 15.23
N LEU A 19 -3.83 15.31 15.80
CA LEU A 19 -3.20 14.07 16.27
C LEU A 19 -2.59 13.29 15.10
N ARG A 20 -3.29 13.21 13.96
CA ARG A 20 -2.79 12.58 12.74
C ARG A 20 -1.47 13.21 12.29
N GLN A 21 -1.40 14.53 12.23
CA GLN A 21 -0.18 15.24 11.83
C GLN A 21 0.99 14.97 12.77
N SER A 22 0.75 15.01 14.09
CA SER A 22 1.79 14.71 15.08
C SER A 22 2.33 13.29 14.93
N LEU A 23 1.42 12.31 14.82
CA LEU A 23 1.79 10.89 14.68
C LEU A 23 2.45 10.60 13.33
N MET A 24 2.10 11.35 12.28
CA MET A 24 2.76 11.22 10.98
C MET A 24 4.23 11.61 11.07
N SER A 25 4.54 12.75 11.70
CA SER A 25 5.94 13.17 11.90
C SER A 25 6.73 12.13 12.70
N GLU A 26 6.15 11.54 13.74
CA GLU A 26 6.79 10.46 14.49
C GLU A 26 7.03 9.21 13.62
N LEU A 27 6.06 8.85 12.76
CA LEU A 27 6.22 7.73 11.83
C LEU A 27 7.33 7.99 10.80
N GLU A 28 7.42 9.19 10.25
CA GLU A 28 8.48 9.59 9.32
C GLU A 28 9.87 9.45 9.95
N GLU A 29 10.04 9.91 11.19
CA GLU A 29 11.30 9.74 11.94
C GLU A 29 11.66 8.26 12.12
N VAL A 30 10.67 7.41 12.45
CA VAL A 30 10.88 5.96 12.59
C VAL A 30 11.27 5.32 11.26
N LEU A 31 10.62 5.70 10.15
CA LEU A 31 10.91 5.17 8.82
C LEU A 31 12.30 5.57 8.35
N GLU A 32 12.71 6.83 8.56
CA GLU A 32 14.03 7.30 8.19
C GLU A 32 15.14 6.66 9.03
N ALA A 33 14.90 6.46 10.33
CA ALA A 33 15.82 5.71 11.19
C ALA A 33 16.01 4.26 10.75
N LEU A 34 14.92 3.59 10.33
CA LEU A 34 14.99 2.22 9.79
C LEU A 34 15.75 2.18 8.47
N ARG A 35 15.46 3.10 7.55
CA ARG A 35 16.16 3.24 6.26
C ARG A 35 17.65 3.48 6.47
N SER A 36 18.03 4.41 7.33
CA SER A 36 19.42 4.72 7.64
C SER A 36 20.19 3.52 8.23
N ARG A 37 19.51 2.66 8.99
CA ARG A 37 20.13 1.51 9.66
C ARG A 37 20.19 0.25 8.79
N HIS A 38 19.18 0.03 7.93
CA HIS A 38 18.98 -1.23 7.23
C HIS A 38 18.96 -1.11 5.70
N GLY A 39 19.01 0.12 5.17
CA GLY A 39 18.82 0.42 3.76
C GLY A 39 17.35 0.54 3.36
N GLU A 40 17.12 0.86 2.09
CA GLU A 40 15.77 0.90 1.52
C GLU A 40 15.17 -0.51 1.49
N HIS A 41 13.89 -0.64 1.83
CA HIS A 41 13.16 -1.90 1.79
C HIS A 41 11.74 -1.65 1.23
N PRO A 42 11.15 -2.56 0.43
CA PRO A 42 9.84 -2.35 -0.18
C PRO A 42 8.75 -1.95 0.82
N VAL A 43 8.72 -2.62 1.98
CA VAL A 43 7.75 -2.32 3.05
C VAL A 43 7.84 -0.88 3.56
N LEU A 44 9.03 -0.25 3.53
CA LEU A 44 9.17 1.15 3.96
C LEU A 44 8.54 2.07 2.93
N LEU A 45 8.78 1.84 1.64
CA LEU A 45 8.18 2.60 0.54
C LEU A 45 6.66 2.42 0.48
N GLU A 46 6.19 1.18 0.65
CA GLU A 46 4.76 0.86 0.77
C GLU A 46 4.12 1.59 1.94
N THR A 47 4.75 1.55 3.13
CA THR A 47 4.22 2.27 4.31
C THR A 47 4.16 3.77 4.07
N VAL A 48 5.17 4.39 3.44
CA VAL A 48 5.12 5.82 3.11
C VAL A 48 3.99 6.10 2.12
N ALA A 49 3.76 5.21 1.15
CA ALA A 49 2.67 5.35 0.19
C ALA A 49 1.30 5.31 0.88
N ASP A 50 1.07 4.35 1.79
CA ASP A 50 -0.20 4.19 2.52
C ASP A 50 -0.64 5.46 3.29
N PHE A 51 0.31 6.34 3.62
CA PHE A 51 0.07 7.55 4.39
C PHE A 51 0.21 8.84 3.60
N GLN A 52 0.51 8.76 2.31
CA GLN A 52 0.66 9.93 1.45
C GLN A 52 -0.72 10.47 1.03
N ASP A 53 -0.93 11.78 1.14
CA ASP A 53 -2.20 12.43 0.80
C ASP A 53 -2.37 12.63 -0.73
N SER A 54 -1.30 12.57 -1.52
CA SER A 54 -1.34 12.72 -2.99
C SER A 54 -1.40 11.36 -3.72
N PRO A 55 -2.49 11.04 -4.45
CA PRO A 55 -2.60 9.78 -5.21
C PRO A 55 -1.48 9.58 -6.25
N THR A 56 -1.00 10.66 -6.86
CA THR A 56 0.13 10.57 -7.81
C THR A 56 1.41 10.11 -7.12
N ILE A 57 1.71 10.67 -5.95
CA ILE A 57 2.90 10.27 -5.17
C ILE A 57 2.73 8.85 -4.62
N GLN A 58 1.52 8.47 -4.19
CA GLN A 58 1.21 7.08 -3.80
C GLN A 58 1.58 6.10 -4.91
N VAL A 59 1.12 6.33 -6.14
CA VAL A 59 1.42 5.48 -7.30
C VAL A 59 2.92 5.39 -7.57
N GLU A 60 3.65 6.50 -7.50
CA GLU A 60 5.11 6.51 -7.68
C GLU A 60 5.82 5.66 -6.63
N LEU A 61 5.43 5.80 -5.36
CA LEU A 61 5.99 5.05 -4.25
C LEU A 61 5.65 3.56 -4.32
N TYR A 62 4.41 3.18 -4.61
CA TYR A 62 4.03 1.77 -4.78
C TYR A 62 4.79 1.13 -5.96
N ARG A 63 4.95 1.84 -7.08
CA ARG A 63 5.74 1.34 -8.22
C ARG A 63 7.22 1.17 -7.86
N ALA A 64 7.78 2.09 -7.07
CA ALA A 64 9.15 1.97 -6.57
C ALA A 64 9.29 0.79 -5.59
N ALA A 65 8.33 0.62 -4.67
CA ALA A 65 8.27 -0.51 -3.75
C ALA A 65 8.20 -1.84 -4.51
N LEU A 66 7.34 -1.91 -5.51
CA LEU A 66 7.15 -3.09 -6.34
C LEU A 66 8.43 -3.49 -7.08
N LYS A 67 9.09 -2.52 -7.73
CA LYS A 67 10.36 -2.74 -8.41
C LYS A 67 11.42 -3.30 -7.46
N LEU A 68 11.51 -2.76 -6.25
CA LEU A 68 12.45 -3.23 -5.25
C LEU A 68 12.09 -4.63 -4.72
N ALA A 69 10.80 -4.92 -4.55
CA ALA A 69 10.33 -6.24 -4.14
C ALA A 69 10.66 -7.31 -5.19
N GLU A 70 10.39 -7.04 -6.46
CA GLU A 70 10.70 -7.93 -7.58
C GLU A 70 12.21 -8.20 -7.68
N GLN A 71 13.04 -7.16 -7.56
CA GLN A 71 14.50 -7.29 -7.58
C GLN A 71 15.04 -8.19 -6.46
N ASN A 72 14.38 -8.18 -5.30
CA ASN A 72 14.78 -8.94 -4.12
C ASN A 72 13.97 -10.24 -3.93
N GLN A 73 13.11 -10.60 -4.91
CA GLN A 73 12.24 -11.79 -4.86
C GLN A 73 11.35 -11.83 -3.60
N LEU A 74 10.88 -10.66 -3.18
CA LEU A 74 9.98 -10.50 -2.05
C LEU A 74 8.51 -10.56 -2.53
N PRO A 75 7.56 -10.94 -1.65
CA PRO A 75 6.14 -10.91 -1.96
C PRO A 75 5.68 -9.52 -2.43
N THR A 76 4.78 -9.49 -3.40
CA THR A 76 4.29 -8.24 -4.01
C THR A 76 2.81 -7.99 -3.80
N ARG A 77 2.07 -8.96 -3.24
CA ARG A 77 0.61 -8.91 -3.16
C ARG A 77 0.04 -7.65 -2.49
N SER A 78 0.60 -7.22 -1.36
CA SER A 78 0.07 -6.07 -0.60
C SER A 78 0.27 -4.78 -1.40
N ILE A 79 1.47 -4.59 -1.94
CA ILE A 79 1.82 -3.46 -2.80
C ILE A 79 0.89 -3.37 -4.00
N ARG A 80 0.64 -4.51 -4.68
CA ARG A 80 -0.22 -4.56 -5.87
C ARG A 80 -1.69 -4.30 -5.55
N ILE A 81 -2.20 -4.79 -4.41
CA ILE A 81 -3.56 -4.52 -3.96
C ILE A 81 -3.75 -3.02 -3.67
N SER A 82 -2.82 -2.42 -2.91
CA SER A 82 -2.88 -0.99 -2.59
C SER A 82 -2.74 -0.12 -3.86
N LEU A 83 -1.84 -0.49 -4.77
CA LEU A 83 -1.70 0.20 -6.06
C LEU A 83 -3.00 0.10 -6.90
N ALA A 84 -3.58 -1.09 -7.01
CA ALA A 84 -4.82 -1.29 -7.76
C ALA A 84 -5.97 -0.46 -7.20
N ARG A 85 -6.05 -0.32 -5.87
CA ARG A 85 -7.03 0.53 -5.20
C ARG A 85 -6.91 1.99 -5.63
N VAL A 86 -5.71 2.58 -5.54
CA VAL A 86 -5.49 3.98 -5.93
C VAL A 86 -5.79 4.20 -7.42
N LEU A 87 -5.39 3.26 -8.29
CA LEU A 87 -5.69 3.32 -9.72
C LEU A 87 -7.21 3.31 -10.00
N LEU A 88 -7.98 2.54 -9.24
CA LEU A 88 -9.45 2.49 -9.38
C LEU A 88 -10.14 3.72 -8.80
N GLU A 89 -9.77 4.10 -7.57
CA GLU A 89 -10.51 5.07 -6.77
C GLU A 89 -10.19 6.52 -7.20
N ASP A 90 -8.91 6.81 -7.52
CA ASP A 90 -8.45 8.19 -7.79
C ASP A 90 -8.22 8.48 -9.28
N PHE A 91 -7.95 7.46 -10.10
CA PHE A 91 -7.61 7.62 -11.52
C PHE A 91 -8.60 6.99 -12.50
N ASP A 92 -9.56 6.19 -12.03
CA ASP A 92 -10.51 5.44 -12.87
C ASP A 92 -9.83 4.54 -13.93
N GLU A 93 -8.62 4.05 -13.62
CA GLU A 93 -7.83 3.21 -14.53
C GLU A 93 -8.12 1.72 -14.30
N ALA A 94 -9.36 1.31 -14.56
CA ALA A 94 -9.83 -0.07 -14.31
C ALA A 94 -8.95 -1.15 -14.97
N SER A 95 -8.50 -0.93 -16.21
CA SER A 95 -7.64 -1.89 -16.90
C SER A 95 -6.26 -2.01 -16.27
N ALA A 96 -5.68 -0.91 -15.77
CA ALA A 96 -4.38 -0.93 -15.10
C ALA A 96 -4.48 -1.63 -13.73
N ALA A 97 -5.54 -1.33 -12.98
CA ALA A 97 -5.81 -1.99 -11.71
C ALA A 97 -6.03 -3.50 -11.87
N ALA A 98 -6.80 -3.93 -12.88
CA ALA A 98 -6.98 -5.34 -13.18
C ALA A 98 -5.65 -6.05 -13.48
N ALA A 99 -4.75 -5.41 -14.21
CA ALA A 99 -3.43 -5.96 -14.51
C ALA A 99 -2.61 -6.22 -13.24
N GLU A 100 -2.63 -5.28 -12.27
CA GLU A 100 -1.95 -5.44 -10.99
C GLU A 100 -2.56 -6.55 -10.13
N LEU A 101 -3.90 -6.63 -10.06
CA LEU A 101 -4.61 -7.66 -9.31
C LEU A 101 -4.37 -9.07 -9.88
N MET A 102 -4.30 -9.20 -11.20
CA MET A 102 -3.97 -10.48 -11.84
C MET A 102 -2.49 -10.86 -11.63
N ALA A 103 -1.59 -9.88 -11.57
CA ALA A 103 -0.17 -10.14 -11.36
C ALA A 103 0.15 -10.73 -9.98
N CYS A 104 -0.67 -10.48 -8.94
CA CYS A 104 -0.54 -11.14 -7.64
C CYS A 104 -1.43 -12.38 -7.44
N GLU A 105 -2.18 -12.84 -8.45
CA GLU A 105 -3.16 -13.94 -8.31
C GLU A 105 -2.57 -15.19 -7.65
N ARG A 106 -1.33 -15.57 -8.03
CA ARG A 106 -0.68 -16.77 -7.48
C ARG A 106 -0.39 -16.62 -5.98
N GLU A 107 0.12 -15.45 -5.57
CA GLU A 107 0.37 -15.16 -4.15
C GLU A 107 -0.95 -15.19 -3.37
N MET A 108 -2.01 -14.61 -3.95
CA MET A 108 -3.34 -14.61 -3.35
C MET A 108 -3.88 -16.01 -3.12
N ARG A 109 -3.78 -16.90 -4.12
CA ARG A 109 -4.27 -18.28 -3.99
C ARG A 109 -3.48 -19.14 -3.00
N THR A 110 -2.22 -18.77 -2.72
CA THR A 110 -1.31 -19.61 -1.91
C THR A 110 -1.30 -19.18 -0.45
N ASP A 111 -1.18 -17.87 -0.20
CA ASP A 111 -0.80 -17.35 1.12
C ASP A 111 -1.81 -16.38 1.72
N ALA A 112 -2.84 -15.98 0.98
CA ALA A 112 -3.79 -14.99 1.46
C ALA A 112 -4.85 -15.58 2.40
N ASP A 113 -5.24 -14.80 3.40
CA ASP A 113 -6.35 -15.13 4.26
C ASP A 113 -7.72 -14.81 3.63
N ALA A 114 -8.80 -15.18 4.33
CA ALA A 114 -10.15 -14.99 3.83
C ALA A 114 -10.54 -13.51 3.64
N SER A 115 -9.97 -12.61 4.45
CA SER A 115 -10.22 -11.17 4.36
C SER A 115 -9.51 -10.59 3.13
N GLU A 116 -8.23 -10.93 2.96
CA GLU A 116 -7.43 -10.53 1.80
C GLU A 116 -8.05 -11.04 0.48
N LEU A 117 -8.51 -12.30 0.44
CA LEU A 117 -9.19 -12.87 -0.74
C LEU A 117 -10.51 -12.16 -1.06
N ALA A 118 -11.28 -11.79 -0.04
CA ALA A 118 -12.55 -11.08 -0.21
C ALA A 118 -12.33 -9.67 -0.75
N GLU A 119 -11.32 -8.97 -0.25
CA GLU A 119 -10.92 -7.64 -0.75
C GLU A 119 -10.46 -7.71 -2.21
N TRP A 120 -9.55 -8.64 -2.53
CA TRP A 120 -9.05 -8.84 -3.89
C TRP A 120 -10.16 -9.17 -4.88
N SER A 121 -11.08 -10.07 -4.51
CA SER A 121 -12.23 -10.44 -5.35
C SER A 121 -13.19 -9.26 -5.57
N LYS A 122 -13.38 -8.41 -4.55
CA LYS A 122 -14.18 -7.20 -4.65
C LYS A 122 -13.56 -6.21 -5.63
N LEU A 123 -12.25 -5.96 -5.53
CA LEU A 123 -11.53 -5.04 -6.42
C LEU A 123 -11.58 -5.54 -7.87
N LEU A 124 -11.37 -6.84 -8.12
CA LEU A 124 -11.51 -7.43 -9.46
C LEU A 124 -12.92 -7.21 -10.04
N GLY A 125 -13.97 -7.44 -9.24
CA GLY A 125 -15.34 -7.18 -9.67
C GLY A 125 -15.64 -5.71 -9.99
N GLN A 126 -14.91 -4.76 -9.38
CA GLN A 126 -15.01 -3.34 -9.71
C GLN A 126 -14.33 -2.99 -11.04
N CYS A 127 -13.28 -3.72 -11.42
CA CYS A 127 -12.64 -3.56 -12.73
C CYS A 127 -13.53 -4.06 -13.87
N ASP A 128 -14.23 -5.18 -13.68
CA ASP A 128 -15.08 -5.79 -14.71
C ASP A 128 -16.41 -5.05 -14.93
N GLY A 129 -16.84 -4.26 -13.95
CA GLY A 129 -18.12 -3.54 -13.96
C GLY A 129 -18.11 -2.17 -14.64
N ARG A 130 -16.98 -1.74 -15.21
CA ARG A 130 -16.79 -0.44 -15.88
C ARG A 130 -16.48 -0.62 -17.36
#